data_AF-A0A924UAP1-F1
#
_entry.id   AF-A0A924UAP1-F1
#
_cell.length_a   1.000
_cell.length_b   1.000
_cell.length_c   1.000
_cell.angle_alpha   90.00
_cell.angle_beta   90.00
_cell.angle_gamma   90.00
#
_symmetry.space_group_name_H-M   'P 1'
#
loop_
_entity.id
_entity.type
_entity.pdbx_description
1 polymer ?
#
loop_
_entity_poly.entity_id
_entity_poly.type
_entity_poly.pdbx_seq_one_letter_code
_entity_poly.pdbx_strand_id
1 'polypeptide(L)'
;SYDHRFNHEGWQKQPFQLWQQGFVAMQDWWDHATELMRGLRPKDADRTRFLARQTLNVLSPSNASHLNPGIIAETARTGARNLTEGAAHFAHDAVKILTGQRDQAPEGYQMGEDLPCTPGQDAYRKDLIELIQYAPQTPQVHARPILIVPAWIMKYYILDLSPENPMVRHLVGQGFTVLMISWTNPTFR
;
A
#
# COMPACT_ATOMS: atom_id res chain seq x y z
N SER A 1 19.22 8.09 -1.34
CA SER A 1 17.80 7.80 -1.07
C SER A 1 17.02 9.09 -1.29
N TYR A 2 16.11 9.14 -2.25
CA TYR A 2 15.32 10.35 -2.54
C TYR A 2 14.16 10.40 -1.55
N ASP A 3 14.14 11.39 -0.66
CA ASP A 3 13.06 11.55 0.31
C ASP A 3 11.87 12.28 -0.35
N HIS A 4 10.83 11.51 -0.68
CA HIS A 4 9.64 11.99 -1.38
C HIS A 4 8.87 13.08 -0.61
N ARG A 5 9.09 13.23 0.71
CA ARG A 5 8.43 14.26 1.54
C ARG A 5 8.78 15.68 1.11
N PHE A 6 9.92 15.87 0.45
CA PHE A 6 10.47 17.18 0.08
C PHE A 6 10.43 17.47 -1.42
N ASN A 7 9.58 16.77 -2.18
CA ASN A 7 9.52 16.91 -3.64
C ASN A 7 8.92 18.24 -4.13
N HIS A 8 8.13 18.93 -3.32
CA HIS A 8 7.51 20.20 -3.71
C HIS A 8 8.57 21.30 -3.89
N GLU A 9 8.50 22.07 -4.99
CA GLU A 9 9.51 23.10 -5.33
C GLU A 9 9.74 24.13 -4.22
N GLY A 10 8.72 24.41 -3.42
CA GLY A 10 8.82 25.32 -2.27
C GLY A 10 9.86 24.92 -1.22
N TRP A 11 10.24 23.63 -1.13
CA TRP A 11 11.32 23.18 -0.25
C TRP A 11 12.71 23.65 -0.71
N GLN A 12 12.86 24.06 -1.96
CA GLN A 12 14.12 24.63 -2.47
C GLN A 12 14.25 26.14 -2.18
N LYS A 13 13.26 26.76 -1.53
CA LYS A 13 13.24 28.20 -1.22
C LYS A 13 13.45 28.42 0.28
N GLN A 14 14.13 29.51 0.63
CA GLN A 14 14.24 29.95 2.02
C GLN A 14 12.87 30.43 2.53
N PRO A 15 12.49 30.17 3.80
CA PRO A 15 13.27 29.47 4.84
C PRO A 15 13.12 27.93 4.84
N PHE A 16 12.22 27.38 4.03
CA PHE A 16 11.89 25.93 4.04
C PHE A 16 13.09 25.03 3.72
N GLN A 17 13.96 25.50 2.82
CA GLN A 17 15.20 24.80 2.47
C GLN A 17 16.12 24.60 3.69
N LEU A 18 16.23 25.61 4.56
CA LEU A 18 17.05 25.51 5.78
C LEU A 18 16.47 24.46 6.74
N TRP A 19 15.15 24.44 6.89
CA TRP A 19 14.47 23.46 7.74
C TRP A 19 14.59 22.04 7.19
N GLN A 20 14.44 21.85 5.88
CA GLN A 20 14.67 20.57 5.23
C GLN A 20 16.10 20.10 5.46
N GLN A 21 17.10 20.93 5.15
CA GLN A 21 18.51 20.56 5.27
C GLN A 21 18.89 20.26 6.72
N GLY A 22 18.43 21.07 7.67
CA GLY A 22 18.64 20.84 9.10
C GLY A 22 18.02 19.52 9.58
N PHE A 23 16.83 19.20 9.08
CA PHE A 23 16.16 17.93 9.39
C PHE A 23 16.91 16.72 8.80
N VAL A 24 17.31 16.78 7.52
CA VAL A 24 18.11 15.71 6.88
C VAL A 24 19.43 15.50 7.62
N ALA A 25 20.13 16.59 7.98
CA ALA A 25 21.36 16.51 8.76
C ALA A 25 21.13 15.87 10.14
N MET A 26 20.00 16.16 10.79
CA MET A 26 19.62 15.52 12.05
C MET A 26 19.34 14.02 11.86
N GLN A 27 18.69 13.62 10.76
CA GLN A 27 18.47 12.20 10.45
C GLN A 27 19.79 11.46 10.22
N ASP A 28 20.70 12.01 9.43
CA ASP A 28 22.01 11.42 9.16
C ASP A 28 22.84 11.30 10.45
N TRP A 29 22.78 12.32 11.32
CA TRP A 29 23.46 12.28 12.60
C TRP A 29 22.93 11.17 13.51
N TRP A 30 21.61 11.03 13.64
CA TRP A 30 21.00 9.98 14.45
C TRP A 30 21.23 8.58 13.88
N ASP A 31 21.29 8.46 12.56
CA ASP A 31 21.65 7.21 11.89
C ASP A 31 23.06 6.77 12.27
N HIS A 32 24.02 7.70 12.26
CA HIS A 32 25.40 7.40 12.66
C HIS A 32 25.52 7.14 14.17
N ALA A 33 24.82 7.93 14.99
CA ALA A 33 24.84 7.78 16.45
C ALA A 33 24.27 6.42 16.92
N THR A 34 23.35 5.83 16.16
CA THR A 34 22.70 4.56 16.51
C THR A 34 23.35 3.33 15.87
N GLU A 35 24.25 3.50 14.91
CA GLU A 35 24.92 2.39 14.19
C GLU A 35 25.95 1.65 15.06
N LEU A 36 26.70 2.36 15.93
CA LEU A 36 27.80 1.81 16.73
C LEU A 36 27.60 2.03 18.23
N MET A 37 26.41 1.70 18.72
CA MET A 37 26.09 1.78 20.16
C MET A 37 26.90 0.73 20.93
N ARG A 38 28.08 1.13 21.44
CA ARG A 38 28.95 0.30 22.28
C ARG A 38 28.18 -0.20 23.50
N GLY A 39 28.27 -1.51 23.76
CA GLY A 39 27.61 -2.15 24.89
C GLY A 39 26.19 -2.67 24.61
N LEU A 40 25.61 -2.40 23.43
CA LEU A 40 24.38 -3.04 22.99
C LEU A 40 24.64 -4.25 22.10
N ARG A 41 23.73 -5.23 22.16
CA ARG A 41 23.67 -6.29 21.15
C ARG A 41 23.21 -5.69 19.82
N PRO A 42 23.65 -6.22 18.66
CA PRO A 42 23.27 -5.68 17.35
C PRO A 42 21.76 -5.48 17.17
N LYS A 43 20.95 -6.47 17.58
CA LYS A 43 19.48 -6.41 17.51
C LYS A 43 18.86 -5.27 18.32
N ASP A 44 19.47 -4.91 19.46
CA ASP A 44 18.96 -3.83 20.30
C ASP A 44 19.38 -2.46 19.73
N ALA A 45 20.57 -2.35 19.15
CA ALA A 45 21.00 -1.16 18.41
C ALA A 45 20.09 -0.89 17.19
N ASP A 46 19.73 -1.93 16.43
CA ASP A 46 18.78 -1.83 15.31
C ASP A 46 17.40 -1.33 15.74
N ARG A 47 16.92 -1.79 16.90
CA ARG A 47 15.65 -1.32 17.48
C ARG A 47 15.72 0.15 17.87
N THR A 48 16.81 0.56 18.53
CA THR A 48 17.03 1.97 18.89
C THR A 48 17.08 2.84 17.64
N ARG A 49 17.81 2.42 16.62
CA ARG A 49 17.88 3.10 15.32
C ARG A 49 16.50 3.22 14.67
N PHE A 50 15.73 2.14 14.66
CA PHE A 50 14.37 2.15 14.15
C PHE A 50 13.48 3.16 14.90
N LEU A 51 13.47 3.12 16.23
CA LEU A 51 12.67 4.03 17.04
C LEU A 51 13.09 5.49 16.84
N ALA A 52 14.39 5.79 16.83
CA ALA A 52 14.90 7.12 16.55
C ALA A 52 14.43 7.64 15.19
N ARG A 53 14.52 6.81 14.14
CA ARG A 53 13.98 7.13 12.81
C ARG A 53 12.47 7.39 12.84
N GLN A 54 11.70 6.57 13.53
CA GLN A 54 10.25 6.78 13.65
C GLN A 54 9.92 8.10 14.36
N THR A 55 10.59 8.40 15.47
CA THR A 55 10.41 9.66 16.20
C THR A 55 10.76 10.87 15.33
N LEU A 56 11.90 10.83 14.64
CA LEU A 56 12.29 11.90 13.71
C LEU A 56 11.27 12.04 12.57
N ASN A 57 10.76 10.93 12.04
CA ASN A 57 9.74 10.98 10.99
C ASN A 57 8.45 11.64 11.44
N VAL A 58 8.03 11.45 12.70
CA VAL A 58 6.87 12.15 13.29
C VAL A 58 7.13 13.65 13.40
N LEU A 59 8.35 14.03 13.80
CA LEU A 59 8.77 15.43 13.98
C LEU A 59 9.18 16.12 12.68
N SER A 60 9.06 15.45 11.52
CA SER A 60 9.42 16.03 10.22
C SER A 60 8.66 17.34 9.98
N PRO A 61 9.33 18.40 9.47
CA PRO A 61 8.66 19.66 9.14
C PRO A 61 7.57 19.48 8.07
N SER A 62 7.65 18.42 7.26
CA SER A 62 6.63 18.08 6.27
C SER A 62 5.27 17.72 6.87
N ASN A 63 5.24 17.27 8.13
CA ASN A 63 4.02 16.83 8.82
C ASN A 63 3.27 18.01 9.46
N ALA A 64 3.95 19.12 9.71
CA ALA A 64 3.34 20.33 10.19
C ALA A 64 2.75 21.10 8.99
N SER A 65 1.41 21.15 8.90
CA SER A 65 0.70 21.84 7.81
C SER A 65 1.15 23.28 7.60
N HIS A 66 1.50 23.98 8.68
CA HIS A 66 1.97 25.36 8.68
C HIS A 66 3.45 25.54 8.32
N LEU A 67 4.23 24.46 8.24
CA LEU A 67 5.64 24.47 7.79
C LEU A 67 5.80 23.84 6.40
N ASN A 68 4.73 23.26 5.85
CA ASN A 68 4.77 22.58 4.55
C ASN A 68 4.43 23.57 3.42
N PRO A 69 5.38 23.90 2.54
CA PRO A 69 5.18 24.91 1.49
C PRO A 69 4.12 24.49 0.46
N GLY A 70 3.92 23.19 0.24
CA GLY A 70 2.86 22.71 -0.65
C GLY A 70 1.46 22.96 -0.09
N ILE A 71 1.27 22.72 1.22
CA ILE A 71 0.01 23.00 1.90
C ILE A 71 -0.25 24.51 1.96
N ILE A 72 0.76 25.30 2.32
CA ILE A 72 0.63 26.77 2.38
C ILE A 72 0.25 27.34 1.00
N ALA A 73 0.93 26.91 -0.07
CA ALA A 73 0.65 27.37 -1.43
C ALA A 73 -0.78 26.98 -1.87
N GLU A 74 -1.19 25.75 -1.59
CA GLU A 74 -2.53 25.27 -1.92
C GLU A 74 -3.64 25.96 -1.11
N THR A 75 -3.38 26.23 0.17
CA THR A 75 -4.28 27.01 1.04
C THR A 75 -4.44 28.44 0.52
N ALA A 76 -3.35 29.09 0.09
CA ALA A 76 -3.42 30.41 -0.54
C ALA A 76 -4.21 30.37 -1.86
N ARG A 77 -3.95 29.36 -2.70
CA ARG A 77 -4.60 29.19 -4.01
C ARG A 77 -6.10 28.92 -3.90
N THR A 78 -6.51 28.14 -2.91
CA THR A 78 -7.91 27.70 -2.74
C THR A 78 -8.69 28.53 -1.73
N GLY A 79 -8.09 29.56 -1.12
CA GLY A 79 -8.73 30.35 -0.08
C GLY A 79 -9.09 29.49 1.16
N ALA A 80 -8.18 28.60 1.56
CA ALA A 80 -8.34 27.64 2.66
C ALA A 80 -9.37 26.52 2.47
N ARG A 81 -9.95 26.37 1.27
CA ARG A 81 -10.89 25.29 0.98
C ARG A 81 -10.30 23.89 1.18
N ASN A 82 -9.01 23.70 0.88
CA ASN A 82 -8.30 22.44 1.12
C ASN A 82 -8.31 22.02 2.61
N LEU A 83 -8.23 22.97 3.54
CA LEU A 83 -8.27 22.71 4.98
C LEU A 83 -9.68 22.39 5.46
N THR A 84 -10.69 23.10 4.93
CA THR A 84 -12.10 22.86 5.30
C THR A 84 -12.60 21.51 4.78
N GLU A 85 -12.24 21.14 3.56
CA GLU A 85 -12.54 19.82 2.99
C GLU A 85 -11.81 18.72 3.77
N GLY A 86 -10.52 18.92 4.05
CA GLY A 86 -9.75 17.99 4.89
C GLY A 86 -10.34 17.79 6.29
N ALA A 87 -10.82 18.86 6.93
CA ALA A 87 -11.47 18.77 8.24
C ALA A 87 -12.82 18.03 8.17
N ALA A 88 -13.60 18.23 7.11
CA ALA A 88 -14.84 17.50 6.89
C ALA A 88 -14.58 16.00 6.67
N HIS A 89 -13.57 15.64 5.88
CA HIS A 89 -13.14 14.25 5.70
C HIS A 89 -12.66 13.63 7.02
N PHE A 90 -11.83 14.35 7.79
CA PHE A 90 -11.36 13.89 9.09
C PHE A 90 -12.51 13.63 10.06
N ALA A 91 -13.48 14.54 10.14
CA ALA A 91 -14.65 14.38 11.02
C ALA A 91 -15.50 13.17 10.61
N HIS A 92 -15.72 12.99 9.30
CA HIS A 92 -16.44 11.85 8.76
C HIS A 92 -15.74 10.51 9.09
N ASP A 93 -14.43 10.45 8.92
CA ASP A 93 -13.65 9.24 9.22
C ASP A 93 -13.56 8.95 10.73
N ALA A 94 -13.47 10.00 11.56
CA ALA A 94 -13.53 9.85 13.01
C ALA A 94 -14.87 9.26 13.47
N VAL A 95 -15.98 9.73 12.91
CA VAL A 95 -17.32 9.17 13.19
C VAL A 95 -17.40 7.71 12.75
N LYS A 96 -16.87 7.35 11.58
CA LYS A 96 -16.82 5.95 11.12
C LYS A 96 -16.04 5.05 12.07
N ILE A 97 -14.85 5.47 12.50
CA ILE A 97 -14.01 4.71 13.43
C ILE A 97 -14.75 4.49 14.77
N LEU A 98 -15.40 5.55 15.30
CA LEU A 98 -16.14 5.47 16.56
C LEU A 98 -17.40 4.60 16.46
N THR A 99 -18.08 4.62 15.32
CA THR A 99 -19.33 3.86 15.10
C THR A 99 -19.07 2.45 14.56
N GLY A 100 -17.83 2.11 14.19
CA GLY A 100 -17.49 0.86 13.53
C GLY A 100 -18.07 0.71 12.12
N GLN A 101 -18.59 1.80 11.54
CA GLN A 101 -19.15 1.79 10.18
C GLN A 101 -18.02 1.58 9.17
N ARG A 102 -18.20 0.58 8.30
CA ARG A 102 -17.32 0.36 7.15
C ARG A 102 -18.00 0.93 5.92
N ASP A 103 -17.22 1.56 5.05
CA ASP A 103 -17.71 1.93 3.73
C ASP A 103 -18.22 0.69 3.00
N GLN A 104 -19.35 0.87 2.31
CA GLN A 104 -19.77 -0.11 1.32
C GLN A 104 -18.70 -0.15 0.23
N ALA A 105 -18.47 -1.34 -0.35
CA ALA A 105 -17.56 -1.46 -1.48
C ALA A 105 -17.98 -0.43 -2.56
N PRO A 106 -17.01 0.23 -3.23
CA PRO A 106 -17.33 1.21 -4.27
C PRO A 106 -18.36 0.64 -5.24
N GLU A 107 -19.46 1.36 -5.46
CA GLU A 107 -20.47 0.95 -6.44
C GLU A 107 -19.82 0.84 -7.82
N GLY A 108 -20.02 -0.30 -8.50
CA GLY A 108 -19.47 -0.56 -9.84
C GLY A 108 -18.46 -1.71 -9.95
N TYR A 109 -18.21 -2.47 -8.89
CA TYR A 109 -17.43 -3.71 -8.97
C TYR A 109 -18.22 -4.90 -8.42
N GLN A 110 -18.84 -5.65 -9.31
CA GLN A 110 -19.57 -6.88 -8.98
C GLN A 110 -18.62 -8.08 -9.01
N MET A 111 -18.61 -8.85 -7.92
CA MET A 111 -17.86 -10.11 -7.86
C MET A 111 -18.40 -11.09 -8.91
N GLY A 112 -17.54 -11.53 -9.83
CA GLY A 112 -17.87 -12.45 -10.92
C GLY A 112 -18.27 -11.80 -12.25
N GLU A 113 -18.61 -10.50 -12.26
CA GLU A 113 -18.79 -9.74 -13.52
C GLU A 113 -17.57 -8.85 -13.79
N ASP A 114 -17.17 -8.06 -12.80
CA ASP A 114 -16.03 -7.13 -12.92
C ASP A 114 -14.74 -7.74 -12.35
N LEU A 115 -14.86 -8.61 -11.34
CA LEU A 115 -13.74 -9.10 -10.53
C LEU A 115 -14.02 -10.48 -9.89
N PRO A 116 -13.16 -11.49 -10.03
CA PRO A 116 -12.19 -11.71 -11.10
C PRO A 116 -12.87 -11.91 -12.47
N CYS A 117 -12.26 -11.41 -13.54
CA CYS A 117 -12.83 -11.44 -14.90
C CYS A 117 -12.32 -12.59 -15.79
N THR A 118 -11.29 -13.34 -15.37
CA THR A 118 -10.77 -14.46 -16.18
C THR A 118 -11.64 -15.71 -15.94
N PRO A 119 -12.25 -16.32 -16.99
CA PRO A 119 -13.07 -17.51 -16.84
C PRO A 119 -12.26 -18.66 -16.23
N GLY A 120 -12.77 -19.25 -15.16
CA GLY A 120 -12.18 -20.39 -14.48
C GLY A 120 -13.25 -21.25 -13.83
N GLN A 121 -12.87 -22.48 -13.50
CA GLN A 121 -13.73 -23.45 -12.82
C GLN A 121 -13.10 -23.89 -11.51
N ASP A 122 -13.94 -24.17 -10.52
CA ASP A 122 -13.52 -24.78 -9.26
C ASP A 122 -13.10 -26.23 -9.52
N ALA A 123 -11.80 -26.47 -9.58
CA ALA A 123 -11.25 -27.80 -9.82
C ALA A 123 -11.23 -28.65 -8.56
N TYR A 124 -11.09 -28.03 -7.38
CA TYR A 124 -11.03 -28.72 -6.10
C TYR A 124 -11.39 -27.79 -4.94
N ARG A 125 -12.06 -28.30 -3.91
CA ARG A 125 -12.50 -27.53 -2.74
C ARG A 125 -12.29 -28.33 -1.46
N LYS A 126 -11.71 -27.68 -0.45
CA LYS A 126 -11.56 -28.17 0.93
C LYS A 126 -11.74 -27.03 1.93
N ASP A 127 -11.75 -27.38 3.22
CA ASP A 127 -12.03 -26.46 4.33
C ASP A 127 -11.17 -25.18 4.30
N LEU A 128 -9.90 -25.28 3.90
CA LEU A 128 -8.95 -24.16 3.89
C LEU A 128 -8.76 -23.52 2.51
N ILE A 129 -9.02 -24.26 1.43
CA ILE A 129 -8.68 -23.84 0.07
C ILE A 129 -9.72 -24.23 -0.96
N GLU A 130 -9.91 -23.34 -1.92
CA GLU A 130 -10.50 -23.60 -3.23
C GLU A 130 -9.38 -23.51 -4.28
N LEU A 131 -9.24 -24.52 -5.13
CA LEU A 131 -8.32 -24.53 -6.24
C LEU A 131 -9.09 -24.19 -7.51
N ILE A 132 -8.74 -23.07 -8.12
CA ILE A 132 -9.34 -22.58 -9.36
C ILE A 132 -8.43 -22.99 -10.51
N GLN A 133 -9.00 -23.61 -11.53
CA GLN A 133 -8.34 -23.85 -12.82
C GLN A 133 -8.92 -22.90 -13.86
N TYR A 134 -8.08 -22.04 -14.43
CA TYR A 134 -8.52 -21.10 -15.45
C TYR A 134 -8.71 -21.78 -16.81
N ALA A 135 -9.70 -21.31 -17.58
CA ALA A 135 -9.99 -21.81 -18.90
C ALA A 135 -8.82 -21.47 -19.86
N PRO A 136 -8.32 -22.44 -20.64
CA PRO A 136 -7.27 -22.17 -21.63
C PRO A 136 -7.79 -21.21 -22.71
N GLN A 137 -6.96 -20.25 -23.11
CA GLN A 137 -7.27 -19.30 -24.19
C GLN A 137 -6.56 -19.66 -25.52
N THR A 138 -5.97 -20.85 -25.59
CA THR A 138 -5.20 -21.34 -26.74
C THR A 138 -5.58 -22.79 -27.07
N PRO A 139 -5.45 -23.24 -28.33
CA PRO A 139 -5.77 -24.62 -28.71
C PRO A 139 -4.82 -25.67 -28.13
N GLN A 140 -3.59 -25.29 -27.82
CA GLN A 140 -2.55 -26.15 -27.24
C GLN A 140 -1.94 -25.47 -26.03
N VAL A 141 -1.70 -26.24 -24.97
CA VAL A 141 -1.11 -25.76 -23.74
C VAL A 141 0.20 -26.48 -23.43
N HIS A 142 1.09 -25.81 -22.69
CA HIS A 142 2.33 -26.41 -22.19
C HIS A 142 2.03 -27.58 -21.24
N ALA A 143 2.87 -28.61 -21.29
CA ALA A 143 2.72 -29.80 -20.45
C ALA A 143 2.87 -29.52 -18.94
N ARG A 144 3.59 -28.45 -18.57
CA ARG A 144 3.85 -28.09 -17.17
C ARG A 144 2.92 -26.94 -16.74
N PRO A 145 2.01 -27.16 -15.78
CA PRO A 145 1.12 -26.11 -15.31
C PRO A 145 1.86 -25.14 -14.37
N ILE A 146 1.27 -23.95 -14.20
CA ILE A 146 1.69 -22.95 -13.21
C ILE A 146 0.70 -22.98 -12.06
N LEU A 147 1.19 -23.22 -10.83
CA LEU A 147 0.41 -23.09 -9.61
C LEU A 147 0.77 -21.79 -8.89
N ILE A 148 -0.23 -20.94 -8.69
CA ILE A 148 -0.08 -19.67 -7.98
C ILE A 148 -0.62 -19.82 -6.56
N VAL A 149 0.24 -19.47 -5.59
CA VAL A 149 -0.07 -19.48 -4.16
C VAL A 149 -0.05 -18.04 -3.66
N PRO A 150 -1.20 -17.34 -3.62
CA PRO A 150 -1.25 -15.96 -3.17
C PRO A 150 -1.03 -15.87 -1.65
N ALA A 151 -0.63 -14.70 -1.18
CA ALA A 151 -0.51 -14.45 0.26
C ALA A 151 -1.89 -14.50 0.93
N TRP A 152 -2.00 -15.23 2.04
CA TRP A 152 -3.24 -15.41 2.82
C TRP A 152 -3.88 -14.13 3.38
N ILE A 153 -3.14 -13.01 3.44
CA ILE A 153 -3.64 -11.71 3.94
C ILE A 153 -4.53 -11.03 2.89
N MET A 154 -4.32 -11.31 1.60
CA MET A 154 -5.06 -10.72 0.50
C MET A 154 -5.85 -11.79 -0.26
N LYS A 155 -6.99 -11.43 -0.82
CA LYS A 155 -7.76 -12.35 -1.66
C LYS A 155 -7.05 -12.58 -3.00
N TYR A 156 -7.21 -13.78 -3.55
CA TYR A 156 -6.51 -14.26 -4.75
C TYR A 156 -6.73 -13.37 -5.99
N TYR A 157 -7.89 -12.70 -6.07
CA TYR A 157 -8.24 -11.84 -7.20
C TYR A 157 -7.31 -10.64 -7.38
N ILE A 158 -6.43 -10.30 -6.41
CA ILE A 158 -5.39 -9.26 -6.58
C ILE A 158 -4.53 -9.49 -7.84
N LEU A 159 -4.35 -10.74 -8.22
CA LEU A 159 -3.58 -11.17 -9.40
C LEU A 159 -4.42 -11.20 -10.69
N ASP A 160 -5.72 -10.89 -10.57
CA ASP A 160 -6.74 -10.94 -11.61
C ASP A 160 -7.69 -9.72 -11.56
N LEU A 161 -7.21 -8.60 -10.98
CA LEU A 161 -8.01 -7.41 -10.63
C LEU A 161 -8.27 -6.44 -11.81
N SER A 162 -7.39 -6.42 -12.81
CA SER A 162 -7.47 -5.41 -13.87
C SER A 162 -8.04 -6.03 -15.15
N PRO A 163 -9.12 -5.47 -15.74
CA PRO A 163 -9.63 -5.92 -17.03
C PRO A 163 -8.60 -5.75 -18.17
N GLU A 164 -7.66 -4.82 -18.02
CA GLU A 164 -6.68 -4.45 -19.04
C GLU A 164 -5.41 -5.30 -18.99
N ASN A 165 -5.01 -5.83 -17.83
CA ASN A 165 -3.78 -6.62 -17.73
C ASN A 165 -3.72 -7.59 -16.53
N PRO A 166 -4.63 -8.58 -16.41
CA PRO A 166 -4.53 -9.57 -15.34
C PRO A 166 -3.39 -10.54 -15.65
N MET A 167 -2.49 -10.75 -14.68
CA MET A 167 -1.36 -11.68 -14.80
C MET A 167 -1.84 -13.08 -15.20
N VAL A 168 -2.96 -13.51 -14.64
CA VAL A 168 -3.59 -14.80 -14.97
C VAL A 168 -3.97 -14.87 -16.46
N ARG A 169 -4.68 -13.86 -16.98
CA ARG A 169 -5.07 -13.78 -18.39
C ARG A 169 -3.86 -13.82 -19.33
N HIS A 170 -2.79 -13.12 -18.97
CA HIS A 170 -1.55 -13.17 -19.74
C HIS A 170 -0.99 -14.60 -19.81
N LEU A 171 -0.91 -15.30 -18.69
CA LEU A 171 -0.36 -16.66 -18.62
C LEU A 171 -1.20 -17.68 -19.40
N VAL A 172 -2.53 -17.63 -19.30
CA VAL A 172 -3.41 -18.52 -20.10
C VAL A 172 -3.35 -18.20 -21.59
N GLY A 173 -3.16 -16.91 -21.95
CA GLY A 173 -2.94 -16.46 -23.33
C GLY A 173 -1.60 -16.93 -23.91
N GLN A 174 -0.57 -17.13 -23.08
CA GLN A 174 0.72 -17.72 -23.48
C GLN A 174 0.68 -19.26 -23.56
N GLY A 175 -0.47 -19.88 -23.31
CA GLY A 175 -0.66 -21.33 -23.39
C GLY A 175 -0.28 -22.09 -22.12
N PHE A 176 -0.16 -21.43 -20.96
CA PHE A 176 0.00 -22.15 -19.70
C PHE A 176 -1.34 -22.59 -19.13
N THR A 177 -1.40 -23.80 -18.58
CA THR A 177 -2.46 -24.17 -17.64
C THR A 177 -2.18 -23.49 -16.31
N VAL A 178 -3.06 -22.58 -15.88
CA VAL A 178 -2.89 -21.80 -14.65
C VAL A 178 -3.87 -22.30 -13.58
N LEU A 179 -3.32 -22.60 -12.42
CA LEU A 179 -4.01 -23.02 -11.21
C LEU A 179 -3.80 -21.95 -10.12
N MET A 180 -4.83 -21.61 -9.36
CA MET A 180 -4.77 -20.60 -8.31
C MET A 180 -5.40 -21.10 -7.02
N ILE A 181 -4.71 -20.90 -5.90
CA ILE A 181 -5.28 -21.16 -4.57
C ILE A 181 -6.08 -19.93 -4.11
N SER A 182 -7.38 -20.12 -3.90
CA SER A 182 -8.25 -19.21 -3.17
C SER A 182 -8.33 -19.67 -1.72
N TRP A 183 -7.83 -18.85 -0.79
CA TRP A 183 -7.89 -19.15 0.64
C TRP A 183 -9.29 -18.86 1.20
N THR A 184 -9.84 -19.80 1.95
CA THR A 184 -11.08 -19.58 2.70
C THR A 184 -10.82 -18.53 3.78
N ASN A 185 -11.67 -17.50 3.85
CA ASN A 185 -11.62 -16.56 4.96
C ASN A 185 -11.93 -17.30 6.27
N PRO A 186 -11.10 -17.17 7.32
CA PRO A 186 -11.38 -17.79 8.61
C PRO A 186 -12.69 -17.20 9.15
N THR A 187 -13.70 -18.06 9.30
CA THR A 187 -14.92 -17.70 10.01
C THR A 187 -14.69 -18.01 11.49
N PHE A 188 -14.88 -17.00 12.35
CA PHE A 188 -15.03 -17.26 13.77
C PHE A 188 -16.36 -18.00 13.93
N ARG A 189 -16.29 -19.31 14.18
CA ARG A 189 -17.39 -20.05 14.79
C ARG A 189 -17.24 -20.00 16.30
#